data_AF-A0A6P2T7X3-F1
#
_entry.id   AF-A0A6P2T7X3-F1
#
_cell.length_a   1.000
_cell.length_b   1.000
_cell.length_c   1.000
_cell.angle_alpha   90.00
_cell.angle_beta   90.00
_cell.angle_gamma   90.00
#
_symmetry.space_group_name_H-M   'P 1'
#
loop_
_entity.id
_entity.type
_entity.pdbx_description
1 polymer ?
#
loop_
_entity_poly.entity_id
_entity_poly.type
_entity_poly.pdbx_seq_one_letter_code
_entity_poly.pdbx_strand_id
1 'polypeptide(L)'
;MLKKILAGFALGCACSIALAQSSIPFYIPSAKIAALNLTASSVQVNGTTVLSFGSSSVSVGIGASPPRATLDVGGPIKTLGYTVSTLPTGVAGMRAYVTDATSCTFMGSLTGGGSTVCPTFYNGTAWLAE
;
A
#
# COMPACT_ATOMS: atom_id res chain seq x y z
N MET A 1 -38.26 -25.43 21.90
CA MET A 1 -37.12 -25.27 20.96
C MET A 1 -37.12 -23.84 20.43
N LEU A 2 -36.39 -22.93 21.07
CA LEU A 2 -36.45 -21.50 20.75
C LEU A 2 -35.33 -21.14 19.75
N LYS A 3 -35.65 -21.25 18.47
CA LYS A 3 -34.83 -20.82 17.34
C LYS A 3 -35.09 -19.32 17.13
N LYS A 4 -34.36 -18.46 17.84
CA LYS A 4 -34.27 -17.02 17.52
C LYS A 4 -32.81 -16.60 17.56
N ILE A 5 -32.11 -16.89 16.47
CA ILE A 5 -30.89 -16.17 16.12
C ILE A 5 -31.34 -14.73 15.87
N LEU A 6 -30.86 -13.83 16.72
CA LEU A 6 -31.15 -12.40 16.67
C LEU A 6 -30.55 -11.84 15.37
N ALA A 7 -31.39 -11.59 14.37
CA ALA A 7 -31.00 -10.85 13.19
C ALA A 7 -30.89 -9.36 13.55
N GLY A 8 -29.72 -8.77 13.28
CA GLY A 8 -29.53 -7.31 13.29
C GLY A 8 -29.38 -6.70 14.68
N PHE A 9 -28.20 -6.81 15.28
CA PHE A 9 -27.83 -5.99 16.43
C PHE A 9 -27.51 -4.57 15.93
N ALA A 10 -28.48 -3.66 16.02
CA ALA A 10 -28.31 -2.26 15.66
C ALA A 10 -27.77 -1.48 16.86
N LEU A 11 -26.58 -0.91 16.70
CA LEU A 11 -25.92 -0.12 17.74
C LEU A 11 -26.19 1.37 17.50
N GLY A 12 -26.97 1.98 18.39
CA GLY A 12 -27.20 3.44 18.44
C GLY A 12 -26.21 4.14 19.37
N CYS A 13 -26.00 5.43 19.12
CA CYS A 13 -24.96 6.35 19.64
C CYS A 13 -24.05 5.86 20.78
N ALA A 14 -22.73 5.84 20.50
CA ALA A 14 -21.61 5.58 21.42
C ALA A 14 -21.67 4.29 22.27
N CYS A 15 -22.44 3.28 21.86
CA CYS A 15 -22.41 1.98 22.53
C CYS A 15 -21.23 1.13 22.01
N SER A 16 -20.57 0.38 22.89
CA SER A 16 -19.44 -0.51 22.56
C SER A 16 -19.87 -1.97 22.67
N ILE A 17 -19.42 -2.81 21.74
CA ILE A 17 -19.70 -4.25 21.72
C ILE A 17 -18.53 -4.98 22.39
N ALA A 18 -18.80 -5.62 23.53
CA ALA A 18 -17.88 -6.55 24.17
C ALA A 18 -18.28 -7.99 23.81
N LEU A 19 -17.36 -8.79 23.27
CA LEU A 19 -17.62 -10.15 22.84
C LEU A 19 -16.56 -11.12 23.37
N ALA A 20 -17.00 -12.23 23.97
CA ALA A 20 -16.17 -13.21 24.67
C ALA A 20 -15.85 -14.46 23.82
N GLN A 21 -15.42 -14.27 22.57
CA GLN A 21 -15.07 -15.39 21.66
C GLN A 21 -13.77 -15.12 20.90
N SER A 22 -13.03 -16.19 20.57
CA SER A 22 -11.63 -16.14 20.09
C SER A 22 -11.45 -15.64 18.66
N SER A 23 -12.50 -15.56 17.84
CA SER A 23 -12.42 -15.07 16.45
C SER A 23 -13.80 -14.75 15.90
N ILE A 24 -14.00 -13.52 15.43
CA ILE A 24 -15.23 -13.08 14.76
C ILE A 24 -14.87 -12.53 13.37
N PRO A 25 -15.44 -13.07 12.29
CA PRO A 25 -15.28 -12.46 10.98
C PRO A 25 -16.04 -11.11 10.94
N PHE A 26 -15.30 -10.01 10.76
CA PHE A 26 -15.89 -8.69 10.55
C PHE A 26 -16.11 -8.46 9.04
N TYR A 27 -17.31 -8.79 8.56
CA TYR A 27 -17.68 -8.66 7.15
C TYR A 27 -18.61 -7.46 6.94
N ILE A 28 -18.16 -6.45 6.19
CA ILE A 28 -18.98 -5.30 5.80
C ILE A 28 -19.27 -5.39 4.29
N PRO A 29 -20.48 -5.79 3.87
CA PRO A 29 -20.75 -6.16 2.47
C PRO A 29 -20.74 -5.00 1.47
N SER A 30 -20.95 -3.75 1.90
CA SER A 30 -21.03 -2.59 0.99
C SER A 30 -20.70 -1.22 1.60
N ALA A 31 -20.41 -1.14 2.90
CA ALA A 31 -20.09 0.11 3.56
C ALA A 31 -18.58 0.31 3.73
N LYS A 32 -18.14 1.58 3.71
CA LYS A 32 -16.77 1.96 4.04
C LYS A 32 -16.60 2.04 5.55
N ILE A 33 -15.52 1.49 6.08
CA ILE A 33 -15.10 1.78 7.45
C ILE A 33 -14.57 3.21 7.45
N ALA A 34 -15.35 4.16 7.96
CA ALA A 34 -14.98 5.58 7.97
C ALA A 34 -13.80 5.86 8.93
N ALA A 35 -13.68 5.09 10.02
CA ALA A 35 -12.55 5.14 10.94
C ALA A 35 -12.40 3.79 11.66
N LEU A 36 -11.15 3.32 11.80
CA LEU A 36 -10.79 2.20 12.67
C LEU A 36 -9.90 2.77 13.78
N ASN A 37 -10.46 2.93 14.98
CA ASN A 37 -9.72 3.42 16.14
C ASN A 37 -9.15 2.22 16.89
N LEU A 38 -7.92 1.82 16.56
CA LEU A 38 -7.24 0.70 17.20
C LEU A 38 -6.51 1.21 18.44
N THR A 39 -6.92 0.73 19.61
CA THR A 39 -6.25 1.01 20.90
C THR A 39 -4.90 0.27 21.03
N ALA A 40 -4.67 -0.76 20.21
CA ALA A 40 -3.36 -1.36 19.97
C ALA A 40 -2.82 -0.86 18.62
N SER A 41 -1.57 -0.41 18.58
CA SER A 41 -0.92 0.26 17.44
C SER A 41 -0.68 -0.61 16.19
N SER A 42 -1.50 -1.64 15.91
CA SER A 42 -1.30 -2.52 14.76
C SER A 42 -2.55 -3.30 14.34
N VAL A 43 -2.63 -3.61 13.04
CA VAL A 43 -3.41 -4.74 12.52
C VAL A 43 -2.50 -5.96 12.48
N GLN A 44 -2.97 -7.08 13.04
CA GLN A 44 -2.21 -8.33 13.13
C GLN A 44 -2.93 -9.48 12.42
N VAL A 45 -2.15 -10.44 11.88
CA VAL A 45 -2.62 -11.71 11.32
C VAL A 45 -1.79 -12.83 11.95
N ASN A 46 -2.42 -13.82 12.60
CA ASN A 46 -1.75 -14.92 13.32
C ASN A 46 -0.66 -14.45 14.32
N GLY A 47 -0.86 -13.29 14.96
CA GLY A 47 0.11 -12.70 15.88
C GLY A 47 1.22 -11.85 15.22
N THR A 48 1.24 -11.75 13.89
CA THR A 48 2.20 -10.92 13.14
C THR A 48 1.59 -9.57 12.78
N THR A 49 2.25 -8.47 13.13
CA THR A 49 1.86 -7.13 12.68
C THR A 49 2.04 -7.01 11.18
N VAL A 50 0.93 -6.79 10.47
CA VAL A 50 0.93 -6.56 9.02
C VAL A 50 0.89 -5.07 8.69
N LEU A 51 0.29 -4.26 9.56
CA LEU A 51 0.28 -2.80 9.48
C LEU A 51 0.43 -2.23 10.89
N SER A 52 1.41 -1.34 11.10
CA SER A 52 1.62 -0.64 12.38
C SER A 52 1.16 0.82 12.27
N PHE A 53 0.45 1.31 13.28
CA PHE A 53 0.00 2.69 13.42
C PHE A 53 0.46 3.21 14.79
N GLY A 54 1.69 3.73 14.87
CA GLY A 54 2.30 4.21 16.11
C GLY A 54 1.65 5.49 16.67
N SER A 55 1.75 5.69 17.98
CA SER A 55 1.07 6.75 18.73
C SER A 55 1.77 8.13 18.75
N SER A 56 2.82 8.38 17.96
CA SER A 56 3.50 9.69 17.97
C SER A 56 3.97 10.23 16.61
N SER A 57 3.71 9.52 15.51
CA SER A 57 3.86 9.99 14.12
C SER A 57 3.12 8.96 13.27
N VAL A 58 1.99 9.34 12.68
CA VAL A 58 1.24 8.45 11.77
C VAL A 58 2.19 8.12 10.58
N SER A 59 2.09 6.99 9.83
CA SER A 59 2.74 6.80 8.50
C SER A 59 2.02 5.90 7.51
N VAL A 60 2.06 6.23 6.21
CA VAL A 60 0.98 5.91 5.27
C VAL A 60 1.39 5.63 3.82
N GLY A 61 0.49 4.93 3.13
CA GLY A 61 0.49 4.54 1.73
C GLY A 61 0.32 5.66 0.68
N ILE A 62 0.27 5.23 -0.58
CA ILE A 62 0.49 6.06 -1.76
C ILE A 62 -0.71 5.93 -2.72
N GLY A 63 -1.46 7.02 -2.94
CA GLY A 63 -2.68 7.14 -3.76
C GLY A 63 -3.40 8.49 -3.51
N ALA A 64 -4.47 8.85 -4.26
CA ALA A 64 -5.20 10.13 -4.09
C ALA A 64 -6.01 10.27 -2.77
N SER A 65 -5.66 9.46 -1.76
CA SER A 65 -6.17 9.47 -0.39
C SER A 65 -5.02 9.89 0.56
N PRO A 66 -5.28 10.54 1.71
CA PRO A 66 -4.23 11.22 2.48
C PRO A 66 -3.10 10.31 3.04
N PRO A 67 -1.81 10.57 2.71
CA PRO A 67 -0.64 9.96 3.32
C PRO A 67 -0.29 10.60 4.66
N ARG A 68 -0.74 9.96 5.72
CA ARG A 68 -0.50 10.34 7.09
C ARG A 68 0.85 9.81 7.61
N ALA A 69 1.95 9.83 6.81
CA ALA A 69 3.41 9.88 7.13
C ALA A 69 4.47 8.82 6.71
N THR A 70 5.69 8.90 7.29
CA THR A 70 6.99 8.26 6.98
C THR A 70 7.00 6.74 6.80
N LEU A 71 7.10 6.32 5.54
CA LEU A 71 7.46 4.96 5.16
C LEU A 71 8.93 4.70 5.55
N ASP A 72 9.17 3.82 6.53
CA ASP A 72 10.50 3.25 6.83
C ASP A 72 10.54 1.81 6.29
N VAL A 73 11.50 1.53 5.41
CA VAL A 73 11.68 0.20 4.81
C VAL A 73 13.06 -0.31 5.18
N GLY A 74 13.12 -1.13 6.24
CA GLY A 74 14.35 -1.83 6.65
C GLY A 74 14.76 -2.99 5.74
N GLY A 75 14.38 -2.96 4.46
CA GLY A 75 14.61 -4.05 3.49
C GLY A 75 14.40 -3.65 2.03
N PRO A 76 14.62 -4.57 1.06
CA PRO A 76 14.53 -4.27 -0.35
C PRO A 76 13.10 -3.94 -0.82
N ILE A 77 12.98 -3.02 -1.78
CA ILE A 77 11.74 -2.68 -2.47
C ILE A 77 11.77 -3.28 -3.87
N LYS A 78 10.76 -4.09 -4.22
CA LYS A 78 10.58 -4.62 -5.58
C LYS A 78 9.70 -3.67 -6.38
N THR A 79 10.29 -3.01 -7.36
CA THR A 79 9.55 -2.22 -8.37
C THR A 79 9.19 -3.10 -9.57
N LEU A 80 8.34 -2.60 -10.47
CA LEU A 80 7.96 -3.32 -11.68
C LEU A 80 9.04 -3.13 -12.77
N GLY A 81 9.38 -4.23 -13.45
CA GLY A 81 10.33 -4.25 -14.55
C GLY A 81 9.64 -4.05 -15.89
N TYR A 82 10.27 -3.26 -16.75
CA TYR A 82 9.78 -2.94 -18.09
C TYR A 82 10.86 -3.20 -19.15
N THR A 83 10.44 -3.18 -20.42
CA THR A 83 11.32 -2.77 -21.51
C THR A 83 11.19 -1.26 -21.72
N VAL A 84 12.18 -0.61 -22.34
CA VAL A 84 12.10 0.83 -22.64
C VAL A 84 10.83 1.16 -23.43
N SER A 85 10.41 0.29 -24.34
CA SER A 85 9.19 0.46 -25.15
C SER A 85 7.87 0.22 -24.39
N THR A 86 7.90 -0.46 -23.25
CA THR A 86 6.70 -0.79 -22.46
C THR A 86 6.58 0.06 -21.20
N LEU A 87 7.48 1.03 -21.00
CA LEU A 87 7.36 2.01 -19.92
C LEU A 87 6.01 2.73 -20.00
N PRO A 88 5.30 2.89 -18.87
CA PRO A 88 3.98 3.47 -18.86
C PRO A 88 4.03 4.99 -19.08
N THR A 89 2.87 5.61 -19.33
CA THR A 89 2.74 7.07 -19.21
C THR A 89 3.07 7.49 -17.77
N GLY A 90 4.15 8.24 -17.60
CA GLY A 90 4.66 8.56 -16.28
C GLY A 90 3.91 9.70 -15.59
N VAL A 91 3.93 9.65 -14.26
CA VAL A 91 3.63 10.78 -13.38
C VAL A 91 4.91 11.12 -12.64
N ALA A 92 5.21 12.42 -12.50
CA ALA A 92 6.45 12.88 -11.88
C ALA A 92 6.69 12.18 -10.52
N GLY A 93 7.90 11.67 -10.31
CA GLY A 93 8.26 10.98 -9.07
C GLY A 93 8.18 9.45 -9.13
N MET A 94 7.57 8.88 -10.18
CA MET A 94 7.50 7.42 -10.33
C MET A 94 8.89 6.80 -10.51
N ARG A 95 9.08 5.62 -9.91
CA ARG A 95 10.29 4.81 -10.03
C ARG A 95 9.96 3.42 -10.55
N ALA A 96 10.81 2.90 -11.43
CA ALA A 96 10.72 1.55 -11.98
C ALA A 96 12.13 1.04 -12.33
N TYR A 97 12.24 -0.08 -13.05
CA TYR A 97 13.47 -0.43 -13.77
C TYR A 97 13.14 -0.93 -15.17
N VAL A 98 14.10 -0.76 -16.09
CA VAL A 98 14.07 -1.40 -17.40
C VAL A 98 15.06 -2.55 -17.47
N THR A 99 14.81 -3.51 -18.35
CA THR A 99 15.60 -4.76 -18.48
C THR A 99 16.41 -4.84 -19.77
N ASP A 100 16.14 -3.94 -20.72
CA ASP A 100 16.67 -3.97 -22.08
C ASP A 100 17.40 -2.66 -22.44
N ALA A 101 17.94 -1.93 -21.47
CA ALA A 101 18.71 -0.73 -21.78
C ALA A 101 20.06 -1.09 -22.43
N THR A 102 20.56 -0.23 -23.30
CA THR A 102 21.93 -0.34 -23.83
C THR A 102 22.97 0.05 -22.78
N SER A 103 22.71 1.09 -21.98
CA SER A 103 23.56 1.57 -20.88
C SER A 103 22.76 2.39 -19.85
N CYS A 104 23.21 2.44 -18.59
CA CYS A 104 22.65 3.33 -17.57
C CYS A 104 23.53 4.58 -17.41
N THR A 105 23.15 5.68 -18.06
CA THR A 105 23.79 6.98 -17.86
C THR A 105 22.91 7.81 -16.94
N PHE A 106 23.40 8.21 -15.77
CA PHE A 106 22.63 9.00 -14.79
C PHE A 106 21.96 10.22 -15.46
N MET A 107 20.64 10.34 -15.29
CA MET A 107 19.81 11.38 -15.91
C MET A 107 19.81 11.39 -17.45
N GLY A 108 20.35 10.35 -18.08
CA GLY A 108 20.32 10.13 -19.51
C GLY A 108 19.03 9.46 -19.98
N SER A 109 18.67 9.70 -21.23
CA SER A 109 17.53 9.05 -21.88
C SER A 109 17.78 7.55 -22.03
N LEU A 110 16.77 6.74 -21.71
CA LEU A 110 16.84 5.30 -21.90
C LEU A 110 16.75 4.94 -23.38
N THR A 111 17.66 4.08 -23.83
CA THR A 111 17.63 3.48 -25.17
C THR A 111 17.48 1.97 -25.02
N GLY A 112 16.43 1.40 -25.61
CA GLY A 112 16.11 -0.03 -25.54
C GLY A 112 16.89 -0.91 -26.53
N GLY A 113 16.70 -2.22 -26.43
CA GLY A 113 17.33 -3.22 -27.31
C GLY A 113 18.68 -3.77 -26.84
N GLY A 114 19.12 -3.40 -25.64
CA GLY A 114 20.27 -4.00 -24.96
C GLY A 114 19.85 -5.09 -23.96
N SER A 115 20.73 -5.36 -22.99
CA SER A 115 20.51 -6.34 -21.91
C SER A 115 20.84 -5.78 -20.53
N THR A 116 21.07 -4.47 -20.42
CA THR A 116 21.42 -3.82 -19.17
C THR A 116 20.15 -3.51 -18.38
N VAL A 117 20.14 -3.89 -17.11
CA VAL A 117 19.07 -3.54 -16.19
C VAL A 117 19.37 -2.17 -15.57
N CYS A 118 18.49 -1.20 -15.79
CA CYS A 118 18.67 0.16 -15.26
C CYS A 118 17.49 0.57 -14.38
N PRO A 119 17.72 1.02 -13.14
CA PRO A 119 16.74 1.80 -12.41
C PRO A 119 16.30 3.03 -13.23
N THR A 120 15.05 3.44 -13.08
CA THR A 120 14.52 4.59 -13.80
C THR A 120 13.58 5.44 -12.96
N PHE A 121 13.63 6.74 -13.23
CA PHE A 121 12.80 7.76 -12.61
C PHE A 121 12.09 8.58 -13.70
N TYR A 122 10.79 8.81 -13.51
CA TYR A 122 10.03 9.73 -14.37
C TYR A 122 10.10 11.16 -13.83
N ASN A 123 10.74 12.04 -14.57
CA ASN A 123 10.97 13.43 -14.15
C ASN A 123 9.79 14.39 -14.43
N GLY A 124 8.67 13.88 -14.94
CA GLY A 124 7.53 14.68 -15.39
C GLY A 124 7.42 14.81 -16.91
N THR A 125 8.50 14.56 -17.64
CA THR A 125 8.56 14.66 -19.12
C THR A 125 9.01 13.36 -19.77
N ALA A 126 9.98 12.66 -19.18
CA ALA A 126 10.53 11.42 -19.70
C ALA A 126 10.99 10.49 -18.58
N TRP A 127 11.09 9.20 -18.92
CA TRP A 127 11.80 8.22 -18.11
C TRP A 127 13.30 8.33 -18.36
N LEU A 128 14.07 8.49 -17.29
CA LEU A 128 15.53 8.61 -17.31
C LEU A 128 16.16 7.49 -16.49
N ALA A 129 17.40 7.11 -16.81
CA ALA A 129 18.15 6.24 -15.92
C ALA A 129 18.53 6.98 -14.62
N GLU A 130 18.46 6.28 -13.49
CA GLU A 130 18.93 6.77 -12.18
C GLU A 130 20.07 5.92 -11.62
#